data_AF-A0A1S3Z7Z1-F1
#
_entry.id   AF-A0A1S3Z7Z1-F1
#
_cell.length_a   1.000
_cell.length_b   1.000
_cell.length_c   1.000
_cell.angle_alpha   90.00
_cell.angle_beta   90.00
_cell.angle_gamma   90.00
#
_symmetry.space_group_name_H-M   'P 1'
#
loop_
_entity.id
_entity.type
_entity.pdbx_description
1 polymer ?
#
loop_
_entity_poly.entity_id
_entity_poly.type
_entity_poly.pdbx_seq_one_letter_code
_entity_poly.pdbx_strand_id
1 'polypeptide(L)'
;MVNKNWALMAVFSFLVASVVTTMAAQTESAPGNASQFRTPLRYDYYEEKCGNVENFARRMMLRIVQLQHNAPAQLLRLLFHDCFIRGCDASVLLADSNNENGTVERDAIPNRTLKGFDFIDMI
;
A
#
# COMPACT_ATOMS: atom_id res chain seq x y z
N MET A 1 46.33 31.98 -31.09
CA MET A 1 45.33 32.47 -30.11
C MET A 1 44.37 31.32 -29.81
N VAL A 2 44.53 30.63 -28.68
CA VAL A 2 43.71 29.47 -28.30
C VAL A 2 42.39 29.97 -27.72
N ASN A 3 41.27 29.53 -28.29
CA ASN A 3 39.92 30.00 -27.95
C ASN A 3 39.58 29.62 -26.50
N LYS A 4 39.34 30.61 -25.62
CA LYS A 4 39.09 30.44 -24.16
C LYS A 4 37.86 29.59 -23.82
N ASN A 5 37.04 29.23 -24.80
CA ASN A 5 35.78 28.52 -24.60
C ASN A 5 35.92 26.99 -24.57
N TRP A 6 37.11 26.45 -24.83
CA TRP A 6 37.36 25.00 -24.87
C TRP A 6 37.11 24.33 -23.51
N ALA A 7 37.48 25.00 -22.41
CA ALA A 7 37.27 24.50 -21.06
C ALA A 7 35.77 24.41 -20.72
N LEU A 8 34.98 25.40 -21.15
CA LEU A 8 33.53 25.42 -20.98
C LEU A 8 32.85 24.29 -21.78
N MET A 9 33.29 24.05 -23.01
CA MET A 9 32.77 22.95 -23.84
C MET A 9 33.15 21.58 -23.27
N ALA A 10 34.35 21.43 -22.72
CA ALA A 10 34.81 20.20 -22.09
C ALA A 10 34.02 19.89 -20.81
N VAL A 11 33.77 20.90 -19.97
CA VAL A 11 32.97 20.76 -18.74
C VAL A 11 31.51 20.42 -19.08
N PHE A 12 30.93 21.07 -20.09
CA PHE A 12 29.55 20.78 -20.51
C PHE A 12 29.41 19.35 -21.06
N SER A 13 30.38 18.89 -21.87
CA SER A 13 30.42 17.52 -22.38
C SER A 13 30.54 16.48 -21.26
N PHE A 14 31.41 16.72 -20.26
CA PHE A 14 31.56 15.84 -19.10
C PHE A 14 30.30 15.77 -18.23
N LEU A 15 29.63 16.91 -18.00
CA LEU A 15 28.39 16.95 -17.23
C LEU A 15 27.27 16.16 -17.92
N VAL A 16 27.10 16.31 -19.23
CA VAL A 16 26.10 15.55 -20.00
C VAL A 16 26.39 14.05 -19.95
N ALA A 17 27.66 13.64 -20.11
CA ALA A 17 28.05 12.23 -20.03
C ALA A 17 27.76 11.61 -18.64
N SER A 18 27.96 12.36 -17.56
CA SER A 18 27.68 11.89 -16.19
C SER A 18 26.19 11.73 -15.88
N VAL A 19 25.32 12.52 -16.52
CA VAL A 19 23.87 12.40 -16.35
C VAL A 19 23.33 11.17 -17.11
N VAL A 20 23.86 10.90 -18.31
CA VAL A 20 23.41 9.78 -19.15
C VAL A 20 23.74 8.41 -18.55
N THR A 21 24.83 8.28 -17.78
CA THR A 21 25.20 6.99 -17.14
C THR A 21 24.33 6.61 -15.94
N THR A 22 23.62 7.55 -15.32
CA THR A 22 22.74 7.27 -14.17
C THR A 22 21.39 6.63 -14.55
N MET A 23 21.03 6.59 -15.83
CA MET A 23 19.78 5.98 -16.31
C MET A 23 19.88 4.47 -16.60
N ALA A 24 21.08 3.87 -16.48
CA ALA A 24 21.30 2.44 -16.78
C ALA A 24 21.16 1.51 -15.56
N ALA A 25 20.74 2.01 -14.40
CA ALA A 25 20.49 1.19 -13.21
C ALA A 25 18.99 0.87 -13.07
N GLN A 26 18.46 0.03 -13.95
CA GLN A 26 17.25 -0.75 -13.67
C GLN A 26 17.60 -2.23 -13.69
N THR A 27 17.34 -2.85 -12.56
CA THR A 27 17.62 -4.21 -12.13
C THR A 27 16.82 -5.24 -12.92
N GLU A 28 17.48 -6.21 -13.57
CA GLU A 28 16.85 -7.49 -13.93
C GLU A 28 16.80 -8.38 -12.69
N SER A 29 15.66 -8.42 -12.01
CA SER A 29 15.34 -9.54 -11.12
C SER A 29 14.82 -10.70 -11.97
N ALA A 30 15.49 -11.85 -11.90
CA ALA A 30 15.16 -13.09 -12.61
C ALA A 30 13.67 -13.51 -12.50
N PRO A 31 13.11 -14.21 -13.51
CA PRO A 31 11.74 -14.70 -13.45
C PRO A 31 11.67 -15.94 -12.55
N GLY A 32 11.34 -15.72 -11.27
CA GLY A 32 10.83 -16.79 -10.41
C GLY A 32 9.46 -17.23 -10.94
N ASN A 33 9.38 -18.46 -11.41
CA ASN A 33 8.16 -19.07 -11.93
C ASN A 33 7.18 -19.38 -10.77
N ALA A 34 6.43 -18.37 -10.34
CA ALA A 34 5.22 -18.55 -9.56
C ALA A 34 4.05 -18.17 -10.46
N SER A 35 3.38 -19.17 -11.04
CA SER A 35 2.03 -18.99 -11.60
C SER A 35 1.03 -18.77 -10.45
N GLN A 36 1.20 -17.68 -9.71
CA GLN A 36 0.18 -17.13 -8.85
C GLN A 36 -0.65 -16.21 -9.75
N PHE A 37 -1.79 -16.69 -10.23
CA PHE A 37 -2.74 -15.87 -10.96
C PHE A 37 -3.37 -14.87 -9.98
N ARG A 38 -2.61 -13.84 -9.58
CA ARG A 38 -3.17 -12.66 -8.94
C ARG A 38 -3.97 -11.98 -10.02
N THR A 39 -5.29 -12.14 -9.97
CA THR A 39 -6.18 -11.27 -10.76
C THR A 39 -5.76 -9.84 -10.46
N PRO A 40 -5.26 -9.09 -11.45
CA PRO A 40 -4.78 -7.75 -11.21
C PRO A 40 -5.94 -6.91 -10.64
N LEU A 41 -5.63 -6.10 -9.63
CA LEU A 41 -6.58 -5.13 -9.11
C LEU A 41 -6.97 -4.19 -10.25
N ARG A 42 -8.26 -3.85 -10.33
CA ARG A 42 -8.82 -2.96 -11.34
C ARG A 42 -9.70 -1.94 -10.65
N TYR A 43 -9.70 -0.71 -11.17
CA TYR A 43 -10.72 0.27 -10.84
C TYR A 43 -12.12 -0.26 -11.19
N ASP A 44 -13.12 0.22 -10.46
CA ASP A 44 -14.53 -0.10 -10.70
C ASP A 44 -14.82 -1.62 -10.70
N TYR A 45 -14.07 -2.40 -9.92
CA TYR A 45 -14.23 -3.86 -9.83
C TYR A 45 -15.67 -4.26 -9.46
N TYR A 46 -16.35 -3.44 -8.67
CA TYR A 46 -17.71 -3.69 -8.20
C TYR A 46 -18.80 -3.05 -9.06
N GLU A 47 -18.50 -2.37 -10.17
CA GLU A 47 -19.50 -1.63 -10.96
C GLU A 47 -20.73 -2.48 -11.33
N GLU A 48 -20.51 -3.69 -11.85
CA GLU A 48 -21.57 -4.60 -12.30
C GLU A 48 -22.20 -5.42 -11.16
N LYS A 49 -21.52 -5.55 -10.02
CA LYS A 49 -21.95 -6.39 -8.89
C LYS A 49 -22.67 -5.58 -7.81
N CYS A 50 -22.09 -4.44 -7.46
CA CYS A 50 -22.51 -3.52 -6.42
C CYS A 50 -22.00 -2.10 -6.74
N GLY A 51 -22.52 -1.49 -7.81
CA GLY A 51 -21.98 -0.23 -8.36
C GLY A 51 -22.00 0.97 -7.40
N ASN A 52 -22.73 0.91 -6.29
CA ASN A 52 -22.76 1.96 -5.26
C ASN A 52 -21.84 1.69 -4.06
N VAL A 53 -21.02 0.61 -4.08
CA VAL A 53 -20.23 0.21 -2.91
C VAL A 53 -19.25 1.31 -2.46
N GLU A 54 -18.55 1.97 -3.40
CA GLU A 54 -17.59 3.02 -3.06
C GLU A 54 -18.28 4.25 -2.47
N ASN A 55 -19.44 4.63 -3.02
CA ASN A 55 -20.27 5.73 -2.50
C ASN A 55 -20.84 5.40 -1.11
N PHE A 56 -21.23 4.16 -0.90
CA PHE A 56 -21.71 3.70 0.40
C PHE A 56 -20.57 3.71 1.43
N ALA A 57 -19.42 3.12 1.13
CA ALA A 57 -18.24 3.15 2.01
C ALA A 57 -17.80 4.59 2.34
N ARG A 58 -17.80 5.49 1.35
CA ARG A 58 -17.52 6.92 1.57
C ARG A 58 -18.49 7.56 2.56
N ARG A 59 -19.81 7.32 2.41
CA ARG A 59 -20.82 7.87 3.33
C ARG A 59 -20.66 7.33 4.75
N MET A 60 -20.37 6.04 4.89
CA MET A 60 -20.11 5.43 6.20
C MET A 60 -18.85 6.02 6.84
N MET A 61 -17.78 6.22 6.07
CA MET A 61 -16.59 6.89 6.58
C MET A 61 -16.84 8.33 7.03
N LEU A 62 -17.64 9.11 6.30
CA LEU A 62 -18.02 10.46 6.74
C LEU A 62 -18.75 10.43 8.09
N ARG A 63 -19.64 9.46 8.29
CA ARG A 63 -20.34 9.27 9.57
C ARG A 63 -19.38 8.84 10.68
N ILE A 64 -18.49 7.90 10.40
CA ILE A 64 -17.47 7.42 11.35
C ILE A 64 -16.57 8.57 11.81
N VAL A 65 -16.13 9.44 10.90
CA VAL A 65 -15.30 10.60 11.22
C VAL A 65 -16.03 11.62 12.10
N GLN A 66 -17.34 11.82 11.86
CA GLN A 66 -18.17 12.67 12.72
C GLN A 66 -18.33 12.09 14.14
N LEU A 67 -18.39 10.76 14.27
CA LEU A 67 -18.47 10.09 15.57
C LEU A 67 -17.12 10.10 16.30
N GLN A 68 -16.02 9.82 15.60
CA GLN A 68 -14.68 9.82 16.16
C GLN A 68 -13.66 10.42 15.18
N HIS A 69 -13.13 11.59 15.55
CA HIS A 69 -12.12 12.30 14.76
C HIS A 69 -10.83 11.50 14.53
N ASN A 70 -10.49 10.58 15.45
CA ASN A 70 -9.29 9.74 15.35
C ASN A 70 -9.49 8.49 14.47
N ALA A 71 -10.69 8.22 13.97
CA ALA A 71 -11.01 7.01 13.21
C ALA A 71 -10.16 6.83 11.93
N PRO A 72 -9.87 7.87 11.12
CA PRO A 72 -9.02 7.71 9.93
C PRO A 72 -7.62 7.21 10.27
N ALA A 73 -7.01 7.72 11.35
CA ALA A 73 -5.68 7.29 11.78
C ALA A 73 -5.69 5.83 12.26
N GLN A 74 -6.74 5.41 12.95
CA GLN A 74 -6.89 4.02 13.42
C GLN A 74 -7.07 3.06 12.23
N LEU A 75 -7.94 3.38 11.28
CA LEU A 75 -8.20 2.56 10.10
C LEU A 75 -7.00 2.50 9.14
N LEU A 76 -6.29 3.61 8.96
CA LEU A 76 -5.06 3.62 8.16
C LEU A 76 -3.99 2.71 8.78
N ARG A 77 -3.84 2.76 10.11
CA ARG A 77 -2.93 1.87 10.83
C ARG A 77 -3.39 0.40 10.72
N LEU A 78 -4.68 0.13 10.82
CA LEU A 78 -5.24 -1.21 10.67
C LEU A 78 -4.94 -1.80 9.28
N LEU A 79 -5.18 -1.02 8.22
CA LEU A 79 -4.85 -1.40 6.83
C LEU A 79 -3.34 -1.69 6.66
N PHE A 80 -2.49 -0.85 7.24
CA PHE A 80 -1.05 -1.07 7.20
C PHE A 80 -0.67 -2.39 7.87
N HIS A 81 -1.21 -2.68 9.05
CA HIS A 81 -0.90 -3.92 9.76
C HIS A 81 -1.38 -5.17 9.01
N ASP A 82 -2.54 -5.11 8.35
CA ASP A 82 -3.02 -6.19 7.48
C ASP A 82 -2.05 -6.41 6.30
N CYS A 83 -1.82 -5.37 5.50
CA CYS A 83 -1.02 -5.50 4.28
C CYS A 83 0.46 -5.86 4.53
N PHE A 84 1.02 -5.51 5.68
CA PHE A 84 2.44 -5.72 5.96
C PHE A 84 2.77 -7.19 6.21
N ILE A 85 1.80 -7.96 6.71
CA ILE A 85 1.97 -9.37 7.02
C ILE A 85 1.27 -10.18 5.93
N ARG A 86 2.06 -10.79 5.05
CA ARG A 86 1.58 -11.76 4.03
C ARG A 86 0.57 -11.24 2.99
N GLY A 87 0.04 -10.03 3.11
CA GLY A 87 -0.73 -9.33 2.07
C GLY A 87 -2.00 -8.67 2.61
N CYS A 88 -2.71 -7.93 1.76
CA CYS A 88 -3.97 -7.27 2.12
C CYS A 88 -5.14 -8.24 1.95
N ASP A 89 -5.35 -9.13 2.91
CA ASP A 89 -6.36 -10.19 2.86
C ASP A 89 -7.38 -10.15 4.01
N ALA A 90 -7.34 -9.11 4.84
CA ALA A 90 -8.20 -8.90 6.00
C ALA A 90 -8.03 -9.96 7.12
N SER A 91 -6.94 -10.72 7.13
CA SER A 91 -6.67 -11.75 8.13
C SER A 91 -6.54 -11.18 9.55
N VAL A 92 -6.08 -9.93 9.71
CA VAL A 92 -5.98 -9.26 11.02
C VAL A 92 -7.37 -9.01 11.66
N LEU A 93 -8.45 -9.03 10.89
CA LEU A 93 -9.81 -8.80 11.40
C LEU A 93 -10.39 -10.04 12.10
N LEU A 94 -9.80 -11.22 11.89
CA LEU A 94 -10.33 -12.47 12.42
C LEU A 94 -10.11 -12.58 13.93
N ALA A 95 -11.21 -12.88 14.64
CA ALA A 95 -11.22 -13.19 16.06
C ALA A 95 -11.00 -14.67 16.31
N ASP A 96 -10.40 -15.04 17.44
CA ASP A 96 -10.52 -16.41 17.94
C ASP A 96 -12.00 -16.66 18.29
N SER A 97 -12.60 -17.67 17.64
CA SER A 97 -14.02 -17.98 17.81
C SER A 97 -14.28 -18.95 18.96
N ASN A 98 -13.29 -19.75 19.40
CA ASN A 98 -13.55 -20.90 20.28
C ASN A 98 -12.42 -21.27 21.25
N ASN A 99 -11.39 -20.43 21.46
CA ASN A 99 -10.19 -20.79 22.25
C ASN A 99 -9.54 -22.10 21.75
N GLU A 100 -9.73 -22.43 20.47
CA GLU A 100 -9.21 -23.66 19.86
C GLU A 100 -7.73 -23.47 19.49
N ASN A 101 -6.85 -23.25 20.48
CA ASN A 101 -5.38 -23.28 20.34
C ASN A 101 -4.79 -22.56 19.10
N GLY A 102 -5.51 -21.60 18.52
CA GLY A 102 -5.18 -20.96 17.26
C GLY A 102 -4.57 -19.61 17.54
N THR A 103 -3.33 -19.41 17.13
CA THR A 103 -2.72 -18.07 17.17
C THR A 103 -3.36 -17.22 16.06
N VAL A 104 -4.31 -16.36 16.41
CA VAL A 104 -4.86 -15.37 15.47
C VAL A 104 -3.98 -14.14 15.40
N GLU A 105 -3.87 -13.55 14.21
CA GLU A 105 -3.02 -12.39 13.96
C GLU A 105 -3.43 -11.19 14.82
N ARG A 106 -4.73 -11.00 15.04
CA ARG A 106 -5.28 -9.91 15.84
C ARG A 106 -4.69 -9.84 17.25
N ASP A 107 -4.40 -10.99 17.85
CA ASP A 107 -3.95 -11.09 19.24
C ASP A 107 -2.42 -11.09 19.39
N ALA A 108 -1.70 -11.00 18.27
CA ALA A 108 -0.26 -10.81 18.25
C ALA A 108 0.12 -9.54 19.02
N ILE A 109 1.24 -9.58 19.75
CA ILE A 109 1.72 -8.47 20.60
C ILE A 109 1.65 -7.10 19.91
N PRO A 110 2.13 -6.90 18.66
CA PRO A 110 2.03 -5.61 17.98
C PRO A 110 0.59 -5.19 17.66
N ASN A 111 -0.31 -6.15 17.48
CA ASN A 111 -1.69 -5.95 17.01
C ASN A 111 -2.69 -5.71 18.15
N ARG A 112 -2.34 -6.05 19.40
CA ARG A 112 -3.17 -5.78 20.60
C ARG A 112 -3.52 -4.31 20.83
N THR A 113 -2.76 -3.40 20.21
CA THR A 113 -2.99 -1.95 20.30
C THR A 113 -3.73 -1.37 19.09
N LEU A 114 -4.09 -2.21 18.13
CA LEU A 114 -4.89 -1.81 16.99
C LEU A 114 -6.31 -1.47 17.43
N LYS A 115 -6.89 -0.53 16.68
CA LYS A 115 -8.25 -0.04 16.88
C LYS A 115 -8.91 0.10 15.51
N GLY A 116 -10.22 0.31 15.50
CA GLY A 116 -10.99 0.53 14.28
C GLY A 116 -11.66 -0.72 13.72
N PHE A 117 -11.60 -1.86 14.42
CA PHE A 117 -12.39 -3.06 14.10
C PHE A 117 -13.88 -2.72 14.06
N ASP A 118 -14.37 -2.03 15.09
CA ASP A 118 -15.76 -1.59 15.22
C ASP A 118 -16.21 -0.66 14.07
N PHE A 119 -15.27 0.08 13.47
CA PHE A 119 -15.55 0.93 12.31
C PHE A 119 -15.66 0.12 11.02
N ILE A 120 -14.89 -0.96 10.88
CA ILE A 120 -15.04 -1.89 9.77
C ILE A 120 -16.38 -2.61 9.87
N ASP A 121 -16.78 -3.07 11.06
CA ASP A 121 -18.09 -3.71 11.29
C ASP A 121 -19.29 -2.77 11.02
N MET A 122 -19.06 -1.46 11.09
CA MET A 122 -20.09 -0.46 10.79
C MET A 122 -20.30 -0.25 9.29
N ILE A 123 -19.29 -0.53 8.45
CA ILE A 123 -19.36 -0.37 6.99
C ILE A 123 -20.08 -1.59 6.41
#